data_AF-A0A131Z696-F1
#
_entry.id   AF-A0A131Z696-F1
#
_cell.length_a   1.000
_cell.length_b   1.000
_cell.length_c   1.000
_cell.angle_alpha   90.00
_cell.angle_beta   90.00
_cell.angle_gamma   90.00
#
_symmetry.space_group_name_H-M   'P 1'
#
loop_
_entity.id
_entity.type
_entity.pdbx_description
1 polymer ?
#
loop_
_entity_poly.entity_id
_entity_poly.type
_entity_poly.pdbx_seq_one_letter_code
_entity_poly.pdbx_strand_id
1 'polypeptide(L)'
;MVKYNEITKHYRLGRQHYPPPHSSLNKQQATAWRQLQTNTFPNPIAFSHYYPDIYSDRCKHCNQRADLKHIIWACPTIAKGPNNTIMNAEQWETALLSSNIEDQLQVIRQAEDAARAQGLLAAI
;
A
#
# COMPACT_ATOMS: atom_id res chain seq x y z
N MET A 1 -6.21 -40.80 -3.81
CA MET A 1 -4.90 -40.45 -4.38
C MET A 1 -4.84 -38.93 -4.48
N VAL A 2 -3.90 -38.28 -3.80
CA VAL A 2 -3.71 -36.82 -3.86
C VAL A 2 -3.02 -36.49 -5.17
N LYS A 3 -3.54 -35.51 -5.92
CA LYS A 3 -2.98 -35.11 -7.21
C LYS A 3 -1.78 -34.17 -7.00
N TYR A 4 -0.84 -34.14 -7.95
CA TYR A 4 0.33 -33.25 -7.89
C TYR A 4 -0.05 -31.75 -7.74
N ASN A 5 -1.14 -31.32 -8.37
CA ASN A 5 -1.66 -29.96 -8.25
C ASN A 5 -2.15 -29.63 -6.81
N GLU A 6 -2.65 -30.60 -6.05
CA GLU A 6 -3.10 -30.43 -4.67
C GLU A 6 -1.92 -30.27 -3.73
N ILE A 7 -0.87 -31.08 -3.93
CA ILE A 7 0.39 -31.00 -3.17
C ILE A 7 1.04 -29.62 -3.36
N THR A 8 1.20 -29.20 -4.62
CA THR A 8 1.81 -27.88 -4.93
C THR A 8 0.94 -26.72 -4.42
N LYS A 9 -0.39 -26.82 -4.52
CA LYS A 9 -1.31 -25.81 -3.98
C LYS A 9 -1.22 -25.73 -2.46
N HIS A 10 -1.15 -26.84 -1.74
CA HIS A 10 -1.00 -26.87 -0.28
C HIS A 10 0.25 -26.10 0.15
N TYR A 11 1.42 -26.43 -0.41
CA TYR A 11 2.66 -25.73 -0.07
C TYR A 11 2.66 -24.25 -0.49
N ARG A 12 2.05 -23.92 -1.64
CA ARG A 12 1.95 -22.53 -2.10
C ARG A 12 1.10 -21.69 -1.15
N LEU A 13 -0.08 -22.19 -0.75
CA LEU A 13 -0.98 -21.51 0.16
C LEU A 13 -0.42 -21.47 1.58
N GLY A 14 0.29 -22.51 2.04
CA GLY A 14 0.94 -22.53 3.34
C GLY A 14 2.07 -21.50 3.51
N ARG A 15 2.68 -21.04 2.40
CA ARG A 15 3.68 -19.95 2.40
C ARG A 15 3.06 -18.57 2.22
N GLN A 16 1.77 -18.48 1.96
CA GLN A 16 1.11 -17.21 1.70
C GLN A 16 0.88 -16.47 3.02
N HIS A 17 1.62 -15.38 3.23
CA HIS A 17 1.37 -14.48 4.36
C HIS A 17 0.22 -13.50 4.05
N TYR A 18 0.31 -12.82 2.92
CA TYR A 18 -0.69 -11.84 2.49
C TYR A 18 -1.76 -12.45 1.57
N PRO A 19 -3.05 -12.16 1.79
CA PRO A 19 -4.13 -12.63 0.92
C PRO A 19 -3.97 -12.08 -0.50
N PRO A 20 -4.56 -12.74 -1.51
CA PRO A 20 -4.56 -12.21 -2.86
C PRO A 20 -5.45 -10.96 -2.96
N PRO A 21 -5.30 -10.16 -4.03
CA PRO A 21 -6.29 -9.15 -4.40
C PRO A 21 -7.66 -9.82 -4.56
N HIS A 22 -8.70 -9.14 -4.10
CA HIS A 22 -10.08 -9.60 -4.30
C HIS A 22 -10.39 -9.64 -5.80
N SER A 23 -11.19 -10.62 -6.24
CA SER A 23 -11.47 -10.85 -7.66
C SER A 23 -12.19 -9.70 -8.36
N SER A 24 -12.93 -8.88 -7.60
CA SER A 24 -13.62 -7.68 -8.10
C SER A 24 -12.72 -6.46 -8.28
N LEU A 25 -11.45 -6.50 -7.84
CA LEU A 25 -10.51 -5.41 -8.09
C LEU A 25 -10.14 -5.37 -9.56
N ASN A 26 -10.07 -4.16 -10.12
CA ASN A 26 -9.51 -3.99 -11.45
C ASN A 26 -7.99 -4.21 -11.43
N LYS A 27 -7.36 -4.27 -12.60
CA LYS A 27 -5.93 -4.57 -12.72
C LYS A 27 -5.05 -3.56 -11.96
N GLN A 28 -5.36 -2.26 -12.06
CA GLN A 28 -4.57 -1.22 -11.38
C GLN A 28 -4.68 -1.34 -9.87
N GLN A 29 -5.89 -1.51 -9.34
CA GLN A 29 -6.15 -1.71 -7.92
C GLN A 29 -5.48 -2.99 -7.40
N ALA A 30 -5.54 -4.09 -8.15
CA ALA A 30 -4.87 -5.33 -7.78
C ALA A 30 -3.33 -5.17 -7.74
N THR A 31 -2.76 -4.40 -8.66
CA THR A 31 -1.33 -4.05 -8.65
C THR A 31 -0.99 -3.18 -7.45
N ALA A 32 -1.73 -2.10 -7.22
CA ALA A 32 -1.56 -1.22 -6.05
C ALA A 32 -1.62 -2.03 -4.75
N TRP A 33 -2.62 -2.91 -4.61
CA TRP A 33 -2.75 -3.81 -3.46
C TRP A 33 -1.50 -4.65 -3.20
N ARG A 34 -0.94 -5.27 -4.25
CA ARG A 34 0.29 -6.06 -4.14
C ARG A 34 1.50 -5.20 -3.79
N GLN A 35 1.58 -4.00 -4.33
CA GLN A 35 2.66 -3.07 -4.01
C GLN A 35 2.60 -2.62 -2.55
N LEU A 36 1.40 -2.38 -2.02
CA LEU A 36 1.19 -2.02 -0.61
C LEU A 36 1.60 -3.18 0.32
N GLN A 37 1.18 -4.41 0.01
CA GLN A 37 1.57 -5.61 0.76
C GLN A 37 3.09 -5.87 0.74
N THR A 38 3.79 -5.47 -0.32
CA THR A 38 5.24 -5.68 -0.46
C THR A 38 6.06 -4.44 -0.11
N ASN A 39 5.43 -3.37 0.39
CA ASN A 39 6.07 -2.09 0.70
C ASN A 39 6.82 -1.47 -0.50
N THR A 40 6.32 -1.68 -1.71
CA THR A 40 6.86 -1.16 -2.98
C THR A 40 5.96 -0.12 -3.64
N PHE A 41 4.87 0.28 -2.98
CA PHE A 41 3.97 1.31 -3.48
C PHE A 41 4.69 2.67 -3.62
N PRO A 42 4.39 3.46 -4.66
CA PRO A 42 5.01 4.76 -4.89
C PRO A 42 5.03 5.65 -3.64
N ASN A 43 6.23 6.10 -3.27
CA ASN A 43 6.46 7.03 -2.17
C ASN A 43 7.65 7.96 -2.49
N PRO A 44 7.73 9.13 -1.84
CA PRO A 44 8.77 10.12 -2.15
C PRO A 44 10.20 9.59 -2.05
N ILE A 45 10.51 8.76 -1.05
CA ILE A 45 11.84 8.15 -0.92
C ILE A 45 12.17 7.31 -2.15
N ALA A 46 11.30 6.37 -2.52
CA ALA A 46 11.53 5.50 -3.68
C ALA A 46 11.76 6.33 -4.97
N PHE A 47 10.95 7.37 -5.18
CA PHE A 47 11.06 8.21 -6.37
C PHE A 47 12.28 9.14 -6.36
N SER A 48 12.66 9.67 -5.20
CA SER A 48 13.90 10.45 -5.06
C SER A 48 15.15 9.62 -5.36
N HIS A 49 15.11 8.30 -5.12
CA HIS A 49 16.20 7.40 -5.50
C HIS A 49 16.29 7.20 -7.01
N TYR A 50 15.17 7.17 -7.74
CA TYR A 50 15.15 6.97 -9.19
C TYR A 50 15.35 8.27 -9.98
N TYR A 51 14.80 9.37 -9.47
CA TYR A 51 14.74 10.67 -10.15
C TYR A 51 15.01 11.81 -9.15
N PRO A 52 16.24 11.91 -8.62
CA PRO A 52 16.58 12.86 -7.55
C PRO A 52 16.41 14.34 -7.96
N ASP A 53 16.55 14.65 -9.26
CA ASP A 53 16.39 16.01 -9.77
C ASP A 53 14.92 16.46 -9.82
N ILE A 54 13.97 15.51 -9.79
CA ILE A 54 12.53 15.77 -9.93
C ILE A 54 11.82 15.61 -8.58
N TYR A 55 12.20 14.60 -7.79
CA TYR A 55 11.52 14.25 -6.54
C TYR A 55 12.43 14.39 -5.33
N SER A 56 11.88 14.98 -4.27
CA SER A 56 12.50 15.05 -2.95
C SER A 56 12.08 13.84 -2.09
N ASP A 57 12.95 13.41 -1.19
CA ASP A 57 12.64 12.36 -0.19
C ASP A 57 11.79 12.89 0.98
N ARG A 58 11.47 14.20 0.97
CA ARG A 58 10.77 14.90 2.04
C ARG A 58 9.27 15.01 1.80
N CYS A 59 8.51 14.94 2.88
CA CYS A 59 7.07 15.10 2.92
C CYS A 59 6.68 16.55 2.60
N LYS A 60 5.72 16.75 1.72
CA LYS A 60 5.20 18.09 1.37
C LYS A 60 4.47 18.80 2.51
N HIS A 61 4.06 18.08 3.57
CA HIS A 61 3.31 18.65 4.68
C HIS A 61 4.18 19.03 5.88
N CYS A 62 5.11 18.15 6.29
CA CYS A 62 5.93 18.35 7.49
C CYS A 62 7.44 18.40 7.21
N ASN A 63 7.86 18.25 5.96
CA ASN A 63 9.26 18.26 5.52
C ASN A 63 10.16 17.16 6.14
N GLN A 64 9.57 16.17 6.82
CA GLN A 64 10.27 14.97 7.31
C GLN A 64 10.43 13.94 6.19
N ARG A 65 11.30 12.95 6.41
CA ARG A 65 11.51 11.84 5.47
C ARG A 65 10.20 11.08 5.22
N ALA A 66 9.78 11.02 3.96
CA ALA A 66 8.45 10.54 3.55
C ALA A 66 8.50 9.12 2.99
N ASP A 67 8.64 8.14 3.89
CA ASP A 67 8.44 6.73 3.54
C ASP A 67 6.94 6.41 3.37
N LEU A 68 6.64 5.18 2.93
CA LEU A 68 5.25 4.75 2.74
C LEU A 68 4.41 4.87 4.03
N LYS A 69 4.99 4.53 5.18
CA LYS A 69 4.29 4.61 6.48
C LYS A 69 3.97 6.05 6.86
N HIS A 70 4.93 6.95 6.63
CA HIS A 70 4.81 8.38 6.87
C HIS A 70 3.66 8.98 6.10
N ILE A 71 3.60 8.75 4.79
CA ILE A 71 2.58 9.37 3.93
C ILE A 71 1.18 8.81 4.20
N ILE A 72 1.07 7.55 4.65
CA ILE A 72 -0.23 6.91 4.92
C ILE A 72 -0.82 7.31 6.27
N TRP A 73 -0.04 7.24 7.36
CA TRP A 73 -0.59 7.43 8.71
C TRP A 73 0.35 8.11 9.71
N ALA A 74 1.68 8.07 9.53
CA ALA A 74 2.61 8.55 10.56
C ALA A 74 2.97 10.05 10.45
N CYS A 75 2.49 10.76 9.42
CA CYS A 75 2.73 12.19 9.28
C CYS A 75 1.98 13.00 10.36
N PRO A 76 2.66 13.86 11.14
CA PRO A 76 2.02 14.62 12.23
C PRO A 76 1.09 15.74 11.74
N THR A 77 1.30 16.23 10.52
CA THR A 77 0.58 17.37 9.94
C THR A 77 -0.57 16.94 9.02
N ILE A 78 -0.65 15.66 8.63
CA ILE A 78 -1.78 15.16 7.86
C ILE A 78 -2.98 15.16 8.80
N ALA A 79 -3.99 15.97 8.48
CA ALA A 79 -5.26 15.94 9.19
C ALA A 79 -5.82 14.52 9.12
N LYS A 80 -6.07 13.92 10.28
CA LYS A 80 -6.81 12.67 10.41
C LYS A 80 -8.27 12.94 10.06
N GLY A 81 -8.53 13.12 8.77
CA GLY A 81 -9.86 13.35 8.25
C GLY A 81 -10.76 12.14 8.54
N PRO A 82 -12.09 12.30 8.46
CA PRO A 82 -13.04 11.22 8.76
C PRO A 82 -12.87 9.98 7.85
N ASN A 83 -12.16 10.14 6.73
CA ASN A 83 -11.92 9.06 5.75
C ASN A 83 -10.62 8.29 5.99
N ASN A 84 -9.72 8.75 6.88
CA ASN A 84 -8.52 8.01 7.22
C ASN A 84 -8.89 6.94 8.25
N THR A 85 -8.95 5.67 7.86
CA THR A 85 -9.18 4.58 8.82
C THR A 85 -7.90 4.04 9.40
N ILE A 86 -6.79 4.15 8.68
CA ILE A 86 -5.50 3.66 9.14
C ILE A 86 -4.76 4.81 9.83
N MET A 87 -4.58 4.68 11.15
CA MET A 87 -3.97 5.70 12.01
C MET A 87 -2.68 5.24 12.68
N ASN A 88 -2.38 3.94 12.63
CA ASN A 88 -1.22 3.34 13.27
C ASN A 88 -0.73 2.09 12.51
N ALA A 89 0.41 1.55 12.96
CA ALA A 89 1.04 0.38 12.36
C ALA A 89 0.19 -0.89 12.45
N GLU A 90 -0.47 -1.15 13.58
CA GLU A 90 -1.27 -2.35 13.80
C GLU A 90 -2.49 -2.39 12.85
N GLN A 91 -3.16 -1.25 12.68
CA GLN A 91 -4.26 -1.10 11.73
C GLN A 91 -3.78 -1.28 10.29
N TRP A 92 -2.59 -0.75 9.96
CA TRP A 92 -1.99 -0.92 8.64
C TRP A 92 -1.71 -2.41 8.35
N GLU A 93 -1.05 -3.11 9.27
CA GLU A 93 -0.71 -4.52 9.13
C GLU A 93 -1.96 -5.41 9.05
N THR A 94 -2.95 -5.13 9.92
CA THR A 94 -4.24 -5.85 9.92
C THR A 94 -4.98 -5.63 8.61
N ALA A 95 -5.03 -4.39 8.11
CA ALA A 95 -5.73 -4.08 6.88
C ALA A 95 -5.10 -4.83 5.68
N LEU A 96 -3.78 -4.90 5.59
CA LEU A 96 -3.05 -5.63 4.53
C LEU A 96 -3.32 -7.14 4.51
N LEU A 97 -3.81 -7.71 5.62
CA LEU A 97 -4.21 -9.11 5.77
C LEU A 97 -5.69 -9.34 5.44
N SER A 98 -6.45 -8.30 5.09
CA SER A 98 -7.87 -8.46 4.74
C SER A 98 -8.07 -9.03 3.34
N SER A 99 -9.00 -9.98 3.24
CA SER A 99 -9.53 -10.49 1.98
C SER A 99 -10.85 -9.82 1.56
N ASN A 100 -11.38 -8.90 2.38
CA ASN A 100 -12.62 -8.18 2.09
C ASN A 100 -12.35 -7.09 1.04
N ILE A 101 -13.23 -7.01 0.03
CA ILE A 101 -13.15 -6.01 -1.03
C ILE A 101 -13.20 -4.57 -0.53
N GLU A 102 -14.03 -4.27 0.46
CA GLU A 102 -14.22 -2.92 1.00
C GLU A 102 -12.96 -2.44 1.71
N ASP A 103 -12.35 -3.29 2.53
CA ASP A 103 -11.08 -3.02 3.21
C ASP A 103 -9.96 -2.78 2.17
N GLN A 104 -9.84 -3.65 1.16
CA GLN A 104 -8.82 -3.50 0.12
C GLN A 104 -8.98 -2.18 -0.63
N LEU A 105 -10.21 -1.84 -1.06
CA LEU A 105 -10.49 -0.58 -1.75
C LEU A 105 -10.21 0.64 -0.88
N GLN A 106 -10.52 0.56 0.41
CA GLN A 106 -10.28 1.64 1.34
C GLN A 106 -8.78 1.92 1.52
N VAL A 107 -7.99 0.87 1.73
CA VAL A 107 -6.53 0.98 1.88
C VAL A 107 -5.89 1.52 0.61
N ILE A 108 -6.31 1.01 -0.56
CA ILE A 108 -5.82 1.49 -1.85
C ILE A 108 -6.15 2.98 -2.00
N ARG A 109 -7.39 3.39 -1.74
CA ARG A 109 -7.80 4.79 -1.85
C ARG A 109 -6.98 5.69 -0.91
N GLN A 110 -6.79 5.29 0.34
CA GLN A 110 -5.99 6.07 1.30
C GLN A 110 -4.53 6.20 0.82
N ALA A 111 -3.94 5.14 0.26
CA ALA A 111 -2.58 5.17 -0.26
C ALA A 111 -2.46 6.03 -1.54
N GLU A 112 -3.42 5.94 -2.45
CA GLU A 112 -3.50 6.80 -3.63
C GLU A 112 -3.63 8.28 -3.23
N ASP A 113 -4.53 8.62 -2.30
CA ASP A 113 -4.71 9.98 -1.79
C ASP A 113 -3.43 10.51 -1.13
N ALA A 114 -2.76 9.69 -0.32
CA ALA A 114 -1.49 10.02 0.29
C ALA A 114 -0.40 10.32 -0.76
N ALA A 115 -0.25 9.46 -1.77
CA ALA A 115 0.73 9.64 -2.83
C ALA A 115 0.37 10.83 -3.75
N ARG A 116 -0.92 11.10 -4.00
CA ARG A 116 -1.40 12.31 -4.67
C ARG A 116 -1.03 13.58 -3.89
N ALA A 117 -1.19 13.58 -2.57
CA ALA A 117 -0.80 14.70 -1.73
C ALA A 117 0.72 14.98 -1.77
N GLN A 118 1.53 13.95 -2.01
CA GLN A 118 2.96 14.09 -2.28
C GLN A 118 3.29 14.46 -3.74
N GLY A 119 2.30 14.57 -4.63
CA GLY A 119 2.47 14.89 -6.05
C GLY A 119 3.05 13.74 -6.89
N LEU A 120 2.75 12.50 -6.54
CA LEU A 120 3.19 11.30 -7.26
C LEU A 120 2.15 10.80 -8.28
N LEU A 121 1.27 11.67 -8.79
CA LEU A 121 0.17 11.31 -9.69
C LEU A 121 0.58 10.49 -10.93
N ALA A 122 1.78 10.71 -11.47
CA ALA A 122 2.25 9.97 -12.64
C ALA A 122 2.63 8.50 -12.36
N ALA A 123 2.70 8.13 -11.07
CA ALA A 123 3.18 6.82 -10.62
C ALA A 123 2.07 5.85 -10.19
N ILE A 124 0.81 6.33 -10.14
CA ILE A 124 -0.34 5.64 -9.55
C ILE A 124 -1.45 5.59 -10.59
#